data_AF-A0A0B3WUW1-F1
#
_entry.id   AF-A0A0B3WUW1-F1
#
_cell.length_a   1.000
_cell.length_b   1.000
_cell.length_c   1.000
_cell.angle_alpha   90.00
_cell.angle_beta   90.00
_cell.angle_gamma   90.00
#
_symmetry.space_group_name_H-M   'P 1'
#
loop_
_entity.id
_entity.type
_entity.pdbx_description
1 polymer ?
#
loop_
_entity_poly.entity_id
_entity_poly.type
_entity_poly.pdbx_seq_one_letter_code
_entity_poly.pdbx_strand_id
1 'polypeptide(L)'
;MFNKNIALYHEGHHHDDDHVHTECGCGGNCHDHEEEISKDEKTLNILLVHWVNHNESHEEGFREWVSKAKEMGKEETAEYIEKAIEYMQQANEMLLEAKKHM
;
A
#
# COMPACT_ATOMS: atom_id res chain seq x y z
N MET A 1 12.74 19.04 17.89
CA MET A 1 12.36 17.66 18.23
C MET A 1 11.39 17.16 17.18
N PHE A 2 11.86 16.32 16.25
CA PHE A 2 11.02 15.43 15.46
C PHE A 2 11.82 14.15 15.24
N ASN A 3 11.65 13.21 16.17
CA ASN A 3 12.17 11.85 16.02
C ASN A 3 11.25 11.13 15.03
N LYS A 4 11.71 10.90 13.80
CA LYS A 4 11.12 9.92 12.90
C LYS A 4 12.10 8.75 12.71
N ASN A 5 12.25 7.98 13.79
CA ASN A 5 12.72 6.60 13.70
C ASN A 5 11.49 5.71 13.82
N ILE A 6 10.83 5.46 12.69
CA ILE A 6 9.96 4.29 12.56
C ILE A 6 10.28 3.69 11.19
N ALA A 7 11.39 2.95 11.16
CA ALA A 7 11.54 1.86 10.23
C ALA A 7 10.59 0.75 10.73
N LEU A 8 9.38 0.67 10.16
CA LEU A 8 8.46 -0.42 10.46
C LEU A 8 8.80 -1.57 9.52
N TYR A 9 9.86 -2.29 9.89
CA TYR A 9 10.09 -3.65 9.44
C TYR A 9 8.82 -4.45 9.78
N HIS A 10 8.16 -5.00 8.76
CA HIS A 10 7.07 -5.94 8.98
C HIS A 10 7.70 -7.32 9.23
N GLU A 11 8.12 -7.56 10.47
CA GLU A 11 8.55 -8.87 10.95
C GLU A 11 7.35 -9.81 11.13
N GLY A 12 7.62 -11.11 10.95
CA GLY A 12 6.66 -12.17 10.64
C GLY A 12 5.45 -12.31 11.57
N HIS A 13 4.31 -12.60 10.96
CA HIS A 13 3.17 -13.22 11.63
C HIS A 13 3.03 -14.67 11.13
N HIS A 14 3.68 -15.60 11.84
CA HIS A 14 3.30 -17.01 11.83
C HIS A 14 1.94 -17.12 12.52
N HIS A 15 0.97 -17.74 11.86
CA HIS A 15 -0.23 -18.23 12.51
C HIS A 15 -0.27 -19.74 12.30
N ASP A 16 -0.16 -20.48 13.41
CA ASP A 16 -0.40 -21.91 13.47
C ASP A 16 -1.90 -22.15 13.23
N ASP A 17 -2.25 -22.69 12.07
CA ASP A 17 -3.60 -23.19 11.78
C ASP A 17 -3.75 -24.58 12.41
N ASP A 18 -4.21 -24.62 13.67
CA ASP A 18 -4.65 -25.84 14.33
C ASP A 18 -6.18 -25.95 14.20
N HIS A 19 -6.67 -26.47 13.08
CA HIS A 19 -8.09 -26.78 12.90
C HIS A 19 -8.37 -28.22 13.32
N VAL A 20 -8.79 -28.39 14.58
CA VAL A 20 -9.35 -29.64 15.11
C VAL A 20 -10.78 -29.80 14.58
N HIS A 21 -10.98 -30.66 13.58
CA HIS A 21 -12.32 -31.10 13.20
C HIS A 21 -12.83 -32.11 14.22
N THR A 22 -13.66 -31.64 15.15
CA THR A 22 -14.49 -32.54 15.96
C THR A 22 -15.65 -32.99 15.08
N GLU A 23 -15.72 -34.29 14.78
CA GLU A 23 -16.86 -34.93 14.12
C GLU A 23 -18.16 -34.53 14.81
N CYS A 24 -18.94 -33.66 14.17
CA CYS A 24 -20.30 -33.37 14.58
C CYS A 24 -21.25 -34.20 13.70
N GLY A 25 -21.78 -35.27 14.27
CA GLY A 25 -22.86 -36.05 13.68
C GLY A 25 -24.17 -35.26 13.67
N CYS A 26 -24.47 -34.60 12.55
CA CYS A 26 -25.78 -34.01 12.28
C CYS A 26 -26.11 -34.10 10.79
N GLY A 27 -27.11 -34.91 10.45
CA GLY A 27 -27.73 -34.89 9.14
C GLY A 27 -28.59 -33.65 8.97
N GLY A 28 -28.30 -32.87 7.92
CA GLY A 28 -29.22 -31.88 7.38
C GLY A 28 -28.82 -30.41 7.57
N ASN A 29 -28.64 -29.78 6.42
CA ASN A 29 -28.70 -28.36 6.09
C ASN A 29 -27.43 -27.49 6.27
N CYS A 30 -26.71 -27.39 5.14
CA CYS A 30 -26.17 -26.16 4.53
C CYS A 30 -25.47 -25.14 5.44
N HIS A 31 -24.14 -25.11 5.34
CA HIS A 31 -23.46 -23.82 5.32
C HIS A 31 -23.55 -23.29 3.89
N ASP A 32 -24.31 -22.22 3.70
CA ASP A 32 -24.05 -21.31 2.59
C ASP A 32 -22.60 -20.84 2.77
N HIS A 33 -21.71 -21.33 1.90
CA HIS A 33 -20.41 -20.72 1.75
C HIS A 33 -20.63 -19.37 1.06
N GLU A 34 -20.95 -18.34 1.84
CA GLU A 34 -20.61 -16.98 1.44
C GLU A 34 -19.15 -17.01 1.01
N GLU A 35 -18.84 -16.58 -0.21
CA GLU A 35 -17.47 -16.49 -0.70
C GLU A 35 -16.68 -15.58 0.25
N GLU A 36 -15.95 -16.21 1.17
CA GLU A 36 -15.25 -15.50 2.22
C GLU A 36 -14.07 -14.76 1.56
N ILE A 37 -14.13 -13.42 1.55
CA ILE A 37 -13.04 -12.57 1.05
C ILE A 37 -11.72 -13.03 1.68
N SER A 38 -10.78 -13.41 0.81
CA SER A 38 -9.50 -13.96 1.24
C SER A 38 -8.72 -12.94 2.10
N LYS A 39 -7.85 -13.43 2.97
CA LYS A 39 -6.96 -12.57 3.76
C LYS A 39 -6.12 -11.66 2.85
N ASP A 40 -5.70 -12.18 1.70
CA ASP A 40 -4.88 -11.44 0.74
C ASP A 40 -5.68 -10.31 0.09
N GLU A 41 -6.96 -10.54 -0.23
CA GLU A 41 -7.84 -9.53 -0.79
C GLU A 41 -8.12 -8.38 0.20
N LYS A 42 -8.36 -8.71 1.48
CA LYS A 42 -8.48 -7.70 2.56
C LYS A 42 -7.17 -6.89 2.69
N THR A 43 -6.04 -7.57 2.62
CA THR A 43 -4.72 -6.95 2.72
C THR A 43 -4.45 -6.03 1.54
N LEU A 44 -4.74 -6.48 0.31
CA LEU A 44 -4.57 -5.70 -0.91
C LEU A 44 -5.44 -4.43 -0.88
N ASN A 45 -6.69 -4.53 -0.41
CA ASN A 45 -7.59 -3.38 -0.32
C ASN A 45 -7.01 -2.25 0.57
N ILE A 46 -6.32 -2.62 1.65
CA ILE A 46 -5.61 -1.69 2.56
C ILE A 46 -4.34 -1.15 1.89
N LEU A 47 -3.54 -2.02 1.27
CA LEU A 47 -2.28 -1.66 0.64
C LEU A 47 -2.45 -0.63 -0.48
N LEU A 48 -3.51 -0.74 -1.30
CA LEU A 48 -3.77 0.21 -2.40
C LEU A 48 -3.92 1.65 -1.89
N VAL A 49 -4.58 1.86 -0.75
CA VAL A 49 -4.72 3.20 -0.14
C VAL A 49 -3.42 3.63 0.54
N HIS A 50 -2.75 2.69 1.20
CA HIS A 50 -1.48 2.96 1.87
C HIS A 50 -0.40 3.43 0.89
N TRP A 51 -0.27 2.79 -0.27
CA TRP A 51 0.70 3.17 -1.29
C TRP A 51 0.44 4.55 -1.87
N VAL A 52 -0.83 4.92 -2.13
CA VAL A 52 -1.18 6.28 -2.58
C VAL A 52 -0.73 7.33 -1.55
N ASN A 53 -1.09 7.15 -0.28
CA ASN A 53 -0.69 8.07 0.79
C ASN A 53 0.84 8.15 0.94
N HIS A 54 1.54 7.02 0.77
CA HIS A 54 3.00 6.98 0.87
C HIS A 54 3.66 7.72 -0.30
N ASN A 55 3.15 7.54 -1.51
CA ASN A 55 3.59 8.25 -2.70
C ASN A 55 3.38 9.76 -2.57
N GLU A 56 2.21 10.22 -2.08
CA GLU A 56 1.96 11.64 -1.82
C GLU A 56 2.98 12.24 -0.84
N SER A 57 3.37 11.49 0.21
CA SER A 57 4.43 11.92 1.13
C SER A 57 5.81 11.99 0.46
N HIS A 58 6.10 11.13 -0.51
CA HIS A 58 7.33 11.21 -1.31
C HIS A 58 7.32 12.40 -2.26
N GLU A 59 6.19 12.68 -2.91
CA GLU A 59 6.02 13.85 -3.78
C GLU A 59 6.31 15.16 -3.03
N GLU A 60 5.84 15.31 -1.80
CA GLU A 60 6.14 16.49 -0.97
C GLU A 60 7.65 16.67 -0.79
N GLY A 61 8.36 15.59 -0.42
CA GLY A 61 9.81 15.60 -0.28
C GLY A 61 10.53 15.90 -1.61
N PHE A 62 10.03 15.36 -2.73
CA PHE A 62 10.60 15.62 -4.05
C PHE A 62 10.43 17.08 -4.45
N ARG A 63 9.27 17.71 -4.19
CA ARG A 63 9.03 19.13 -4.49
C ARG A 63 10.02 20.04 -3.76
N GLU A 64 10.35 19.74 -2.49
CA GLU A 64 11.41 20.48 -1.79
C GLU A 64 12.76 20.38 -2.49
N TRP A 65 13.11 19.19 -3.00
CA TRP A 65 14.37 18.94 -3.66
C TRP A 65 14.44 19.51 -5.08
N VAL A 66 13.30 19.66 -5.77
CA VAL A 66 13.21 20.44 -7.01
C VAL A 66 13.67 21.87 -6.76
N SER A 67 13.12 22.54 -5.74
CA SER A 67 13.51 23.90 -5.39
C SER A 67 15.00 24.00 -5.05
N LYS A 68 15.50 23.11 -4.19
CA LYS A 68 16.92 23.06 -3.82
C LYS A 68 17.82 22.79 -5.03
N ALA A 69 17.42 21.91 -5.94
CA ALA A 69 18.18 21.59 -7.15
C ALA A 69 18.30 22.82 -8.08
N LYS A 70 17.22 23.57 -8.27
CA LYS A 70 17.22 24.83 -9.04
C LYS A 70 18.13 25.88 -8.39
N GLU A 71 18.08 26.04 -7.06
CA GLU A 71 18.97 26.93 -6.32
C GLU A 71 20.46 26.55 -6.47
N MET A 72 20.76 25.27 -6.63
CA MET A 72 22.11 24.75 -6.90
C MET A 72 22.53 24.84 -8.38
N GLY A 73 21.70 25.39 -9.27
CA GLY A 73 21.95 25.43 -10.71
C GLY A 73 21.91 24.06 -11.38
N LYS A 74 21.24 23.08 -10.77
CA LYS A 74 21.09 21.70 -11.28
C LYS A 74 19.76 21.53 -12.03
N GLU A 75 19.58 22.31 -13.08
CA GLU A 75 18.31 22.39 -13.83
C GLU A 75 17.84 21.03 -14.36
N GLU A 76 18.71 20.26 -15.02
CA GLU A 76 18.34 18.93 -15.52
C GLU A 76 17.95 17.97 -14.39
N THR A 77 18.64 18.05 -13.25
CA THR A 77 18.28 17.24 -12.07
C THR A 77 16.90 17.63 -11.55
N ALA A 78 16.60 18.92 -11.46
CA ALA A 78 15.28 19.41 -11.05
C ALA A 78 14.18 18.92 -12.03
N GLU A 79 14.44 18.98 -13.34
CA GLU A 79 13.51 18.52 -14.38
C GLU A 79 13.19 17.02 -14.24
N TYR A 80 14.20 16.18 -14.01
CA TYR A 80 13.97 14.74 -13.83
C TYR A 80 13.28 14.42 -12.49
N ILE A 81 13.49 15.20 -11.43
CA ILE A 81 12.73 15.07 -10.19
C ILE A 81 11.26 15.48 -10.41
N GLU A 82 11.00 16.54 -11.17
CA GLU A 82 9.62 16.93 -11.56
C GLU A 82 8.93 15.80 -12.35
N LYS A 83 9.61 15.18 -13.33
CA LYS A 83 9.07 14.01 -14.04
C LYS A 83 8.81 12.82 -13.12
N ALA A 84 9.67 12.60 -12.12
CA ALA A 84 9.44 11.54 -11.14
C ALA A 84 8.17 11.79 -10.32
N ILE A 85 7.87 13.05 -9.97
CA ILE A 85 6.60 13.44 -9.34
C ILE A 85 5.43 13.15 -10.28
N GLU A 86 5.52 13.54 -11.55
CA GLU A 86 4.45 13.28 -12.54
C GLU A 86 4.14 11.78 -12.68
N TYR A 87 5.16 10.94 -12.78
CA TYR A 87 4.97 9.49 -12.86
C TYR A 87 4.42 8.89 -11.56
N MET A 88 4.76 9.47 -10.41
CA MET A 88 4.22 9.06 -9.13
C MET A 88 2.71 9.38 -9.02
N GLN A 89 2.30 10.53 -9.56
CA GLN A 89 0.88 10.91 -9.66
C GLN A 89 0.12 9.96 -10.58
N GLN A 90 0.68 9.60 -11.73
CA GLN A 90 0.09 8.60 -12.62
C GLN A 90 -0.02 7.22 -11.94
N ALA A 91 0.98 6.83 -11.16
CA ALA A 91 0.92 5.60 -10.37
C ALA A 91 -0.23 5.66 -9.34
N ASN A 92 -0.41 6.80 -8.65
CA ASN A 92 -1.51 6.99 -7.70
C ASN A 92 -2.88 6.88 -8.38
N GLU A 93 -3.05 7.47 -9.55
CA GLU A 93 -4.29 7.33 -10.34
C GLU A 93 -4.60 5.87 -10.65
N MET A 94 -3.60 5.10 -11.08
CA MET A 94 -3.80 3.67 -11.40
C MET A 94 -4.02 2.81 -10.16
N LEU A 95 -3.42 3.14 -9.02
CA LEU A 95 -3.69 2.45 -7.74
C LEU A 95 -5.12 2.71 -7.26
N LEU A 96 -5.61 3.94 -7.40
CA LEU A 96 -7.00 4.29 -7.11
C LEU A 96 -7.97 3.61 -8.08
N GLU A 97 -7.62 3.49 -9.36
CA GLU A 97 -8.42 2.73 -10.33
C GLU A 97 -8.46 1.25 -9.97
N ALA A 98 -7.32 0.64 -9.65
CA ALA A 98 -7.25 -0.76 -9.19
C ALA A 98 -8.15 -1.00 -7.97
N LYS A 99 -8.22 -0.04 -7.03
CA LYS A 99 -9.08 -0.13 -5.86
C LYS A 99 -10.57 -0.22 -6.19
N LYS A 100 -11.03 0.34 -7.31
CA LYS A 100 -12.44 0.26 -7.75
C LYS A 100 -12.85 -1.15 -8.21
N HIS A 101 -11.86 -2.01 -8.46
CA HIS A 101 -12.05 -3.40 -8.90
C HIS A 101 -11.81 -4.43 -7.78
N MET A 102 -11.58 -3.96 -6.55
CA MET A 102 -11.61 -4.77 -5.33
C MET A 102 -13.05 -4.91 -4.86
#